data_AF-E9FE04-F1
#
_entry.id   AF-E9FE04-F1
#
_cell.length_a   1.000
_cell.length_b   1.000
_cell.length_c   1.000
_cell.angle_alpha   90.00
_cell.angle_beta   90.00
_cell.angle_gamma   90.00
#
_symmetry.space_group_name_H-M   'P 1'
#
loop_
_entity.id
_entity.type
_entity.pdbx_description
1 polymer ?
#
loop_
_entity_poly.entity_id
_entity_poly.type
_entity_poly.pdbx_seq_one_letter_code
_entity_poly.pdbx_strand_id
1 'polypeptide(L)'
;MKFSYPLVAALMGVAAASPIGEASLSKRFDQGKIDGEVRKLSDLIDGFQKAKDEKQENKGEGWQKNIDTLKEIRDGIKAAPADKALEEIKKLDGPIDRMRQSREDTIDRRTKFIFDFEDAKDSLLQAAQ
;
A
#
# COMPACT_ATOMS: atom_id res chain seq x y z
N MET A 1 25.97 -19.43 -12.44
CA MET A 1 24.73 -19.16 -13.18
C MET A 1 24.44 -17.67 -13.06
N LYS A 2 24.51 -16.91 -14.17
CA LYS A 2 24.28 -15.46 -14.20
C LYS A 2 22.82 -15.22 -14.56
N PHE A 3 22.03 -14.66 -13.65
CA PHE A 3 20.66 -14.23 -13.92
C PHE A 3 20.70 -12.80 -14.46
N SER A 4 20.31 -12.64 -15.72
CA SER A 4 20.11 -11.35 -16.38
C SER A 4 18.68 -10.87 -16.08
N TYR A 5 18.56 -9.74 -15.40
CA TYR A 5 17.29 -9.02 -15.27
C TYR A 5 17.04 -8.22 -16.57
N PRO A 6 15.89 -8.38 -17.25
CA PRO A 6 15.55 -7.47 -18.34
C PRO A 6 15.19 -6.10 -17.75
N LEU A 7 16.07 -5.13 -18.00
CA LEU A 7 15.75 -3.70 -17.91
C LEU A 7 14.56 -3.42 -18.83
N VAL A 8 13.43 -3.01 -18.22
CA VAL A 8 12.28 -2.47 -18.95
C VAL A 8 12.67 -1.09 -19.45
N ALA A 9 13.06 -1.02 -20.72
CA ALA A 9 13.22 0.21 -21.47
C ALA A 9 12.02 0.42 -22.39
N ALA A 10 11.68 1.70 -22.54
CA ALA A 10 10.88 2.30 -23.61
C ALA A 10 9.35 2.17 -23.54
N LEU A 11 8.72 3.31 -23.22
CA LEU A 11 7.58 3.82 -23.98
C LEU A 11 7.67 5.36 -24.03
N MET A 12 8.53 5.86 -24.91
CA MET A 12 8.35 7.19 -25.50
C MET A 12 7.52 7.01 -26.75
N GLY A 13 6.29 7.52 -26.74
CA GLY A 13 5.33 7.42 -27.83
C GLY A 13 4.35 8.58 -27.80
N VAL A 14 4.78 9.71 -28.38
CA VAL A 14 4.02 10.73 -29.13
C VAL A 14 2.52 10.86 -28.81
N ALA A 15 2.14 11.99 -28.22
CA ALA A 15 0.91 12.69 -28.57
C ALA A 15 1.24 14.17 -28.85
N ALA A 16 1.28 14.50 -30.13
CA ALA A 16 1.49 15.84 -30.65
C ALA A 16 0.19 16.66 -30.64
N ALA A 17 0.33 17.95 -30.31
CA ALA A 17 -0.44 19.11 -30.78
C ALA A 17 -1.98 19.22 -30.56
N SER A 18 -2.31 20.17 -29.67
CA SER A 18 -3.39 21.21 -29.77
C SER A 18 -4.85 20.83 -29.44
N PRO A 19 -5.74 21.82 -29.19
CA PRO A 19 -5.71 22.91 -28.20
C PRO A 19 -7.00 22.91 -27.33
N ILE A 20 -6.98 23.57 -26.16
CA ILE A 20 -8.16 24.08 -25.39
C ILE A 20 -9.47 23.28 -25.59
N GLY A 21 -9.67 22.22 -24.80
CA GLY A 21 -10.93 21.50 -24.71
C GLY A 21 -11.15 21.05 -23.27
N GLU A 22 -12.01 21.78 -22.56
CA GLU A 22 -12.57 21.49 -21.23
C GLU A 22 -11.64 20.83 -20.21
N ALA A 23 -11.24 21.61 -19.21
CA ALA A 23 -10.92 21.08 -17.90
C ALA A 23 -12.18 20.36 -17.37
N SER A 24 -12.38 19.10 -17.76
CA SER A 24 -13.31 18.21 -17.09
C SER A 24 -12.86 18.15 -15.64
N LEU A 25 -13.61 18.85 -14.79
CA LEU A 25 -13.56 18.84 -13.33
C LEU A 25 -13.92 17.45 -12.75
N SER A 26 -13.76 16.39 -13.52
CA SER A 26 -14.19 15.05 -13.20
C SER A 26 -12.96 14.27 -12.75
N LYS A 27 -12.68 14.33 -11.44
CA LYS A 27 -11.73 13.46 -10.71
C LYS A 27 -10.26 13.62 -11.12
N ARG A 28 -9.64 14.73 -10.69
CA ARG A 28 -8.18 14.77 -10.59
C ARG A 28 -7.78 13.86 -9.44
N PHE A 29 -7.25 12.70 -9.77
CA PHE A 29 -6.50 11.86 -8.83
C PHE A 29 -5.49 12.74 -8.09
N ASP A 30 -5.73 12.99 -6.81
CA ASP A 30 -4.96 13.95 -6.02
C ASP A 30 -3.72 13.26 -5.48
N GLN A 31 -2.70 13.19 -6.34
CA GLN A 31 -1.44 12.49 -6.04
C GLN A 31 -0.78 13.00 -4.76
N GLY A 32 -0.96 14.28 -4.41
CA GLY A 32 -0.47 14.84 -3.15
C GLY A 32 -1.19 14.31 -1.92
N LYS A 33 -2.50 14.03 -2.01
CA LYS A 33 -3.24 13.35 -0.93
C LYS A 33 -2.80 11.90 -0.78
N ILE A 34 -2.62 11.19 -1.89
CA ILE A 34 -2.18 9.79 -1.85
C ILE A 34 -0.77 9.67 -1.28
N ASP A 35 0.15 10.56 -1.64
CA ASP A 35 1.48 10.60 -1.03
C ASP A 35 1.41 10.82 0.49
N GLY A 36 0.46 11.64 0.94
CA GLY A 36 0.18 11.85 2.37
C GLY A 36 -0.34 10.60 3.07
N GLU A 37 -1.31 9.91 2.48
CA GLU A 37 -1.87 8.67 3.03
C GLU A 37 -0.87 7.50 2.96
N VAL A 38 -0.04 7.41 1.91
CA VAL A 38 1.05 6.43 1.80
C VAL A 38 2.10 6.63 2.89
N ARG A 39 2.39 7.88 3.28
CA ARG A 39 3.26 8.16 4.44
C ARG A 39 2.65 7.64 5.73
N LYS A 40 1.37 7.90 5.99
CA LYS A 40 0.66 7.36 7.16
C LYS A 40 0.66 5.82 7.16
N LEU A 41 0.44 5.20 6.01
CA LEU A 41 0.54 3.75 5.85
C LEU A 41 1.96 3.25 6.20
N SER A 42 3.00 3.97 5.79
CA SER A 42 4.38 3.64 6.15
C SER A 42 4.61 3.72 7.65
N ASP A 43 4.15 4.78 8.31
CA ASP A 43 4.26 4.94 9.76
C ASP A 43 3.52 3.82 10.50
N LEU A 44 2.38 3.38 9.96
CA LEU A 44 1.60 2.27 10.50
C LEU A 44 2.34 0.93 10.42
N ILE A 45 2.95 0.67 9.26
CA ILE A 45 3.78 -0.53 9.03
C ILE A 45 4.97 -0.54 9.98
N ASP A 46 5.62 0.61 10.18
CA ASP A 46 6.76 0.72 11.09
C ASP A 46 6.33 0.52 12.55
N GLY A 47 5.17 1.04 12.94
CA GLY A 47 4.56 0.77 14.25
C GLY A 47 4.23 -0.70 14.45
N PHE A 48 3.71 -1.37 13.42
CA PHE A 48 3.41 -2.80 13.44
C PHE A 48 4.69 -3.65 13.52
N GLN A 49 5.76 -3.24 12.83
CA GLN A 49 7.07 -3.89 12.94
C GLN A 49 7.68 -3.71 14.33
N LYS A 50 7.63 -2.50 14.92
CA LYS A 50 8.07 -2.28 16.30
C LYS A 50 7.30 -3.13 17.29
N ALA A 51 5.98 -3.24 17.14
CA ALA A 51 5.16 -4.10 17.99
C ALA A 51 5.56 -5.58 17.87
N LYS A 52 6.01 -6.02 16.68
CA LYS A 52 6.60 -7.35 16.48
C LYS A 52 7.95 -7.49 17.17
N ASP A 53 8.84 -6.52 16.97
CA ASP A 53 10.22 -6.57 17.48
C ASP A 53 10.26 -6.47 19.01
N GLU A 54 9.39 -5.66 19.62
CA GLU A 54 9.20 -5.58 21.09
C GLU A 54 8.67 -6.88 21.68
N LYS A 55 7.86 -7.62 20.91
CA LYS A 55 7.25 -8.85 21.40
C LYS A 55 8.25 -9.99 21.54
N GLN A 56 9.33 -10.05 20.75
CA GLN A 56 10.46 -11.03 20.73
C GLN A 56 10.19 -12.55 20.98
N GLU A 57 8.97 -12.95 21.34
CA GLU A 57 8.49 -14.30 21.62
C GLU A 57 7.79 -14.89 20.40
N ASN A 58 7.19 -14.06 19.55
CA ASN A 58 6.57 -14.50 18.29
C ASN A 58 7.63 -14.63 17.19
N LYS A 59 8.31 -15.79 17.19
CA LYS A 59 9.09 -16.29 16.04
C LYS A 59 8.22 -16.73 14.86
N GLY A 60 6.92 -16.40 14.87
CA GLY A 60 5.98 -16.72 13.80
C GLY A 60 6.39 -16.05 12.49
N GLU A 61 6.83 -16.85 11.52
CA GLU A 61 7.17 -16.41 10.16
C GLU A 61 6.01 -15.63 9.50
N GLY A 62 4.77 -15.90 9.91
CA GLY A 62 3.57 -15.25 9.41
C GLY A 62 3.52 -13.75 9.67
N TRP A 63 4.05 -13.27 10.80
CA TRP A 63 3.99 -11.85 11.15
C TRP A 63 4.96 -11.02 10.31
N GLN A 64 6.18 -11.53 10.11
CA GLN A 64 7.17 -10.91 9.22
C GLN A 64 6.68 -10.93 7.78
N LYS A 65 6.18 -12.07 7.29
CA LYS A 65 5.64 -12.20 5.94
C LYS A 65 4.51 -11.20 5.68
N ASN A 66 3.68 -10.93 6.68
CA ASN A 66 2.60 -9.96 6.55
C ASN A 66 3.12 -8.52 6.48
N ILE A 67 4.12 -8.16 7.31
CA ILE A 67 4.81 -6.87 7.23
C ILE A 67 5.45 -6.68 5.86
N ASP A 68 6.13 -7.70 5.35
CA ASP A 68 6.79 -7.64 4.04
C ASP A 68 5.77 -7.43 2.92
N THR A 69 4.63 -8.13 2.97
CA THR A 69 3.53 -7.92 2.01
C THR A 69 2.97 -6.50 2.08
N LEU A 70 2.81 -5.94 3.29
CA LEU A 70 2.32 -4.57 3.47
C LEU A 70 3.29 -3.53 2.89
N LYS A 71 4.61 -3.75 3.03
CA LYS A 71 5.64 -2.90 2.43
C LYS A 71 5.62 -2.98 0.91
N GLU A 72 5.51 -4.18 0.35
CA GLU A 72 5.39 -4.38 -1.10
C GLU A 72 4.16 -3.66 -1.67
N ILE A 73 3.01 -3.73 -0.99
CA ILE A 73 1.80 -3.03 -1.42
C ILE A 73 1.98 -1.52 -1.31
N ARG A 74 2.53 -1.00 -0.20
CA ARG A 74 2.84 0.43 -0.06
C ARG A 74 3.73 0.93 -1.20
N ASP A 75 4.78 0.20 -1.52
CA ASP A 75 5.71 0.56 -2.59
C ASP A 75 5.03 0.46 -3.97
N GLY A 76 4.14 -0.52 -4.13
CA GLY A 76 3.26 -0.66 -5.29
C GLY A 76 2.34 0.56 -5.46
N ILE A 77 1.66 1.01 -4.41
CA ILE A 77 0.79 2.20 -4.42
C ILE A 77 1.60 3.45 -4.78
N LYS A 78 2.80 3.59 -4.21
CA LYS A 78 3.68 4.74 -4.44
C LYS A 78 4.23 4.79 -5.89
N ALA A 79 4.51 3.63 -6.47
CA ALA A 79 5.04 3.51 -7.83
C ALA A 79 3.93 3.44 -8.90
N ALA A 80 2.69 3.15 -8.49
CA ALA A 80 1.58 2.97 -9.42
C ALA A 80 1.14 4.30 -10.05
N PRO A 81 0.83 4.30 -11.35
CA PRO A 81 0.11 5.40 -11.95
C PRO A 81 -1.33 5.46 -11.41
N ALA A 82 -1.97 6.63 -11.54
CA ALA A 82 -3.26 6.94 -10.94
C ALA A 82 -4.37 5.91 -11.20
N ASP A 83 -4.38 5.37 -12.41
CA ASP A 83 -5.31 4.36 -12.92
C ASP A 83 -5.14 2.99 -12.26
N LYS A 84 -3.97 2.70 -11.65
CA LYS A 84 -3.65 1.42 -11.02
C LYS A 84 -3.49 1.50 -9.50
N ALA A 85 -3.38 2.70 -8.94
CA ALA A 85 -3.27 2.88 -7.49
C ALA A 85 -4.45 2.25 -6.74
N LEU A 86 -5.67 2.32 -7.29
CA LEU A 86 -6.86 1.67 -6.71
C LEU A 86 -6.74 0.14 -6.63
N GLU A 87 -6.13 -0.49 -7.62
CA GLU A 87 -5.91 -1.94 -7.62
C GLU A 87 -4.87 -2.33 -6.57
N GLU A 88 -3.80 -1.54 -6.44
CA GLU A 88 -2.78 -1.73 -5.41
C GLU A 88 -3.35 -1.53 -3.99
N ILE A 89 -4.18 -0.50 -3.77
CA ILE A 89 -4.84 -0.26 -2.48
C ILE A 89 -5.74 -1.44 -2.08
N LYS A 90 -6.47 -2.03 -3.04
CA LYS A 90 -7.32 -3.22 -2.76
C LYS A 90 -6.51 -4.43 -2.30
N LYS A 91 -5.23 -4.53 -2.66
CA LYS A 91 -4.37 -5.64 -2.20
C LYS A 91 -4.14 -5.61 -0.69
N LEU A 92 -4.42 -4.50 0.00
CA LEU A 92 -4.36 -4.40 1.47
C LEU A 92 -5.36 -5.34 2.17
N ASP A 93 -6.45 -5.77 1.50
CA ASP A 93 -7.41 -6.71 2.09
C ASP A 93 -6.76 -8.04 2.47
N GLY A 94 -5.86 -8.55 1.65
CA GLY A 94 -5.15 -9.81 1.90
C GLY A 94 -4.38 -9.82 3.23
N PRO A 95 -3.43 -8.89 3.46
CA PRO A 95 -2.71 -8.82 4.73
C PRO A 95 -3.60 -8.45 5.91
N ILE A 96 -4.66 -7.66 5.74
CA ILE A 96 -5.63 -7.35 6.80
C ILE A 96 -6.39 -8.62 7.24
N ASP A 97 -6.90 -9.40 6.29
CA ASP A 97 -7.60 -10.65 6.60
C ASP A 97 -6.67 -11.70 7.24
N ARG A 98 -5.40 -11.75 6.82
CA ARG A 98 -4.39 -12.60 7.50
C ARG A 98 -4.14 -12.17 8.94
N MET A 99 -4.19 -10.88 9.25
CA MET A 99 -4.10 -10.41 10.65
C MET A 99 -5.32 -10.83 11.45
N ARG A 100 -6.53 -10.75 10.87
CA ARG A 100 -7.77 -11.19 11.50
C ARG A 100 -7.79 -12.70 11.80
N GLN A 101 -7.25 -13.52 10.89
CA GLN A 101 -7.29 -14.99 11.00
C GLN A 101 -6.13 -15.58 11.83
N SER A 102 -5.06 -14.84 12.06
CA SER A 102 -3.88 -15.36 12.74
C SER A 102 -4.16 -15.57 14.24
N ARG A 103 -4.04 -16.83 14.70
CA ARG A 103 -4.18 -17.25 16.10
C ARG A 103 -2.93 -16.97 16.97
N GLU A 104 -1.86 -16.45 16.38
CA GLU A 104 -0.65 -16.08 17.12
C GLU A 104 -0.90 -14.82 17.97
N ASP A 105 -0.78 -15.02 19.28
CA ASP A 105 -1.07 -14.21 20.46
C ASP A 105 -1.28 -12.68 20.35
N THR A 106 -2.20 -12.23 21.21
CA THR A 106 -2.56 -10.85 21.66
C THR A 106 -3.70 -10.17 20.90
N ILE A 107 -4.92 -10.61 21.20
CA ILE A 107 -6.19 -10.11 20.67
C ILE A 107 -6.33 -8.58 20.76
N ASP A 108 -5.85 -7.90 21.81
CA ASP A 108 -6.15 -6.46 21.98
C ASP A 108 -5.33 -5.49 21.08
N ARG A 109 -4.00 -5.60 21.01
CA ARG A 109 -3.18 -4.66 20.21
C ARG A 109 -3.22 -4.95 18.71
N ARG A 110 -3.38 -6.22 18.32
CA ARG A 110 -3.52 -6.61 16.90
C ARG A 110 -4.86 -6.14 16.34
N THR A 111 -5.92 -6.18 17.13
CA THR A 111 -7.22 -5.60 16.77
C THR A 111 -7.11 -4.10 16.49
N LYS A 112 -6.33 -3.37 17.30
CA LYS A 112 -6.03 -1.96 17.01
C LYS A 112 -5.36 -1.79 15.64
N PHE A 113 -4.31 -2.55 15.34
CA PHE A 113 -3.66 -2.46 14.02
C PHE A 113 -4.59 -2.86 12.87
N ILE A 114 -5.46 -3.85 13.05
CA ILE A 114 -6.45 -4.23 12.04
C ILE A 114 -7.35 -3.03 11.71
N PHE A 115 -7.92 -2.36 12.72
CA PHE A 115 -8.72 -1.16 12.52
C PHE A 115 -7.90 -0.02 11.92
N ASP A 116 -6.69 0.23 12.41
CA ASP A 116 -5.83 1.28 11.90
C ASP A 116 -5.45 1.04 10.40
N PHE A 117 -5.25 -0.22 9.99
CA PHE A 117 -4.99 -0.58 8.58
C PHE A 117 -6.26 -0.49 7.72
N GLU A 118 -7.44 -0.80 8.25
CA GLU A 118 -8.73 -0.61 7.58
C GLU A 118 -9.00 0.87 7.34
N ASP A 119 -8.81 1.72 8.36
CA ASP A 119 -8.95 3.17 8.25
C ASP A 119 -7.96 3.77 7.25
N ALA A 120 -6.71 3.29 7.25
CA ALA A 120 -5.70 3.70 6.27
C ALA A 120 -6.09 3.31 4.84
N LYS A 121 -6.65 2.12 4.65
CA LYS A 121 -7.15 1.65 3.35
C LYS A 121 -8.31 2.53 2.88
N ASP A 122 -9.29 2.80 3.74
CA ASP A 122 -10.44 3.63 3.38
C ASP A 122 -10.02 5.07 3.06
N SER A 123 -9.07 5.63 3.80
CA SER A 123 -8.48 6.94 3.52
C SER A 123 -7.75 6.97 2.17
N LEU A 124 -7.00 5.91 1.84
CA LEU A 124 -6.37 5.75 0.53
C LEU A 124 -7.38 5.63 -0.61
N LEU A 125 -8.46 4.87 -0.41
CA LEU A 125 -9.55 4.74 -1.38
C LEU A 125 -10.26 6.07 -1.62
N GLN A 126 -10.52 6.85 -0.55
CA GLN A 126 -11.10 8.18 -0.66
C GLN A 126 -10.16 9.17 -1.37
N ALA A 127 -8.85 9.09 -1.11
CA ALA A 127 -7.85 9.94 -1.78
C ALA A 127 -7.69 9.59 -3.28
N ALA A 128 -8.00 8.36 -3.66
CA ALA A 128 -7.94 7.87 -5.04
C ALA A 128 -9.25 8.03 -5.84
N GLN A 129 -10.33 8.54 -5.22
CA GLN A 129 -11.64 8.77 -5.86
C GLN A 129 -11.85 10.21 -6.36
#